data_AF-A0A7V3CDE4-F1
#
_entry.id   AF-A0A7V3CDE4-F1
#
_cell.length_a   1.000
_cell.length_b   1.000
_cell.length_c   1.000
_cell.angle_alpha   90.00
_cell.angle_beta   90.00
_cell.angle_gamma   90.00
#
_symmetry.space_group_name_H-M   'P 1'
#
loop_
_entity.id
_entity.type
_entity.pdbx_description
1 polymer ?
#
loop_
_entity_poly.entity_id
_entity_poly.type
_entity_poly.pdbx_seq_one_letter_code
_entity_poly.pdbx_strand_id
1 'polypeptide(L)'
;MKFGRTFFFLGTLLVAGLARSAPLNAADDAVFIDPSDPAVIRKTVIPFASEVLLRASDLPTHSEAHPNVAFGEQRFSYISVSPDGSYLAFSVDGSLSDWSGVYDLGKKELHQVALSFDAQALAPVWAADGRRVVFEEEDSVGRRYLQVYDLAKRERCGLDYRSAKNKYLNLHGPWWSEAGDKVYFQVEVNNKYRRSMGLKPLAVPARIGEANAQCQELVLRSVEKFMAEVPTGNIPREALATLPKGPL
;
A
#
# COMPACT_ATOMS: atom_id res chain seq x y z
N MET A 1 -57.53 -54.45 -1.80
CA MET A 1 -58.23 -53.95 -0.60
C MET A 1 -57.47 -52.71 -0.11
N LYS A 2 -58.14 -51.53 -0.08
CA LYS A 2 -57.76 -50.20 0.49
C LYS A 2 -56.53 -49.48 -0.14
N PHE A 3 -56.67 -48.44 -0.98
CA PHE A 3 -57.06 -47.01 -0.81
C PHE A 3 -56.06 -46.07 -0.09
N GLY A 4 -55.69 -44.98 -0.81
CA GLY A 4 -55.26 -43.67 -0.29
C GLY A 4 -53.73 -43.45 -0.22
N ARG A 5 -53.13 -42.33 -0.65
CA ARG A 5 -53.62 -40.98 -0.96
C ARG A 5 -52.66 -40.28 -1.92
N THR A 6 -53.23 -39.51 -2.83
CA THR A 6 -52.59 -38.45 -3.62
C THR A 6 -52.16 -37.29 -2.72
N PHE A 7 -50.95 -36.76 -2.93
CA PHE A 7 -50.62 -35.37 -2.61
C PHE A 7 -49.91 -34.76 -3.83
N PHE A 8 -50.54 -33.74 -4.39
CA PHE A 8 -49.90 -32.80 -5.30
C PHE A 8 -49.15 -31.77 -4.46
N PHE A 9 -47.87 -31.54 -4.77
CA PHE A 9 -47.24 -30.24 -4.56
C PHE A 9 -46.59 -29.81 -5.87
N LEU A 10 -47.10 -28.71 -6.39
CA LEU A 10 -46.55 -27.93 -7.48
C LEU A 10 -45.32 -27.20 -6.94
N GLY A 11 -44.15 -27.43 -7.54
CA GLY A 11 -42.91 -26.75 -7.19
C GLY A 11 -42.09 -26.52 -8.44
N THR A 12 -42.17 -25.30 -8.95
CA THR A 12 -41.63 -24.78 -10.21
C THR A 12 -40.17 -25.18 -10.44
N LEU A 13 -39.90 -25.87 -11.55
CA LEU A 13 -38.55 -26.01 -12.09
C LEU A 13 -38.12 -24.65 -12.64
N LEU A 14 -37.30 -23.90 -11.91
CA LEU A 14 -36.66 -22.72 -12.47
C LEU A 14 -35.60 -23.18 -13.47
N VAL A 15 -35.96 -23.06 -14.74
CA VAL A 15 -35.06 -23.12 -15.89
C VAL A 15 -33.98 -22.09 -15.65
N ALA A 16 -32.75 -22.52 -15.36
CA ALA A 16 -31.59 -21.66 -15.45
C ALA A 16 -31.48 -21.22 -16.90
N GLY A 17 -31.84 -19.96 -17.16
CA GLY A 17 -31.71 -19.35 -18.47
C GLY A 17 -30.28 -19.53 -18.95
N LEU A 18 -30.15 -20.12 -20.13
CA LEU A 18 -28.96 -20.05 -20.97
C LEU A 18 -28.64 -18.57 -21.17
N ALA A 19 -27.80 -18.01 -20.29
CA ALA A 19 -27.11 -16.77 -20.58
C ALA A 19 -26.21 -17.07 -21.78
N ARG A 20 -26.59 -16.52 -22.93
CA ARG A 20 -25.86 -16.53 -24.18
C ARG A 20 -24.36 -16.45 -23.91
N SER A 21 -23.64 -17.49 -24.34
CA SER A 21 -22.24 -17.38 -24.73
C SER A 21 -22.11 -16.22 -25.71
N ALA A 22 -21.65 -15.06 -25.25
CA ALA A 22 -21.13 -14.06 -26.15
C ALA A 22 -19.86 -14.65 -26.81
N PRO A 23 -19.69 -14.54 -28.13
CA PRO A 23 -18.50 -15.05 -28.78
C PRO A 23 -17.29 -14.27 -28.26
N LEU A 24 -16.29 -15.02 -27.79
CA LEU A 24 -14.93 -14.55 -27.57
C LEU A 24 -14.39 -14.03 -28.91
N ASN A 25 -14.44 -12.72 -29.10
CA ASN A 25 -13.70 -12.10 -30.19
C ASN A 25 -12.22 -12.17 -29.84
N ALA A 26 -11.50 -12.91 -30.69
CA ALA A 26 -10.09 -13.14 -30.67
C ALA A 26 -9.30 -11.82 -30.70
N ALA A 27 -8.52 -11.57 -29.66
CA ALA A 27 -7.23 -10.88 -29.72
C ALA A 27 -6.49 -11.16 -28.40
N ASP A 28 -5.21 -11.52 -28.53
CA ASP A 28 -4.17 -11.60 -27.49
C ASP A 28 -3.83 -13.03 -27.00
N ASP A 29 -3.18 -13.79 -27.90
CA ASP A 29 -2.40 -14.99 -27.59
C ASP A 29 -1.06 -14.59 -26.93
N ALA A 30 -1.00 -14.50 -25.60
CA ALA A 30 0.28 -14.46 -24.88
C ALA A 30 0.67 -15.89 -24.43
N VAL A 31 1.91 -16.29 -24.74
CA VAL A 31 2.47 -17.61 -24.41
C VAL A 31 3.33 -17.48 -23.14
N PHE A 32 3.10 -18.33 -22.15
CA PHE A 32 3.97 -18.44 -20.96
C PHE A 32 4.84 -19.69 -21.08
N ILE A 33 6.14 -19.55 -20.75
CA ILE A 33 7.09 -20.66 -20.67
C ILE A 33 7.36 -20.91 -19.20
N ASP A 34 7.13 -22.15 -18.74
CA ASP A 34 7.50 -22.57 -17.39
C ASP A 34 9.03 -22.63 -17.28
N PRO A 35 9.67 -21.84 -16.39
CA PRO A 35 11.13 -21.81 -16.27
C PRO A 35 11.72 -23.09 -15.66
N SER A 36 10.90 -23.97 -15.09
CA SER A 36 11.34 -25.26 -14.53
C SER A 36 11.29 -26.42 -15.54
N ASP A 37 10.55 -26.28 -16.64
CA ASP A 37 10.52 -27.21 -17.77
C ASP A 37 10.26 -26.45 -19.08
N PRO A 38 11.31 -25.92 -19.74
CA PRO A 38 11.17 -25.07 -20.93
C PRO A 38 10.66 -25.82 -22.17
N ALA A 39 10.50 -27.14 -22.12
CA ALA A 39 9.98 -27.94 -23.23
C ALA A 39 8.45 -28.03 -23.25
N VAL A 40 7.77 -27.65 -22.16
CA VAL A 40 6.31 -27.76 -22.04
C VAL A 40 5.66 -26.39 -22.20
N ILE A 41 5.27 -26.03 -23.42
CA ILE A 41 4.37 -24.90 -23.66
C ILE A 41 2.95 -25.36 -23.29
N ARG A 42 2.54 -25.17 -22.04
CA ARG A 42 1.12 -25.34 -21.67
C ARG A 42 0.35 -24.11 -22.12
N LYS A 43 -0.50 -24.24 -23.16
CA LYS A 43 -1.52 -23.25 -23.50
C LYS A 43 -2.64 -23.30 -22.45
N THR A 44 -2.35 -22.84 -21.24
CA THR A 44 -3.38 -22.56 -20.25
C THR A 44 -3.96 -21.20 -20.60
N VAL A 45 -5.12 -21.19 -21.26
CA VAL A 45 -5.93 -19.98 -21.39
C VAL A 45 -6.23 -19.54 -19.96
N ILE A 46 -5.65 -18.43 -19.50
CA ILE A 46 -6.03 -17.84 -18.21
C ILE A 46 -7.34 -17.08 -18.48
N PRO A 47 -8.52 -17.60 -18.10
CA PRO A 47 -9.79 -17.06 -18.53
C PRO A 47 -10.26 -16.03 -17.50
N PHE A 48 -9.54 -14.92 -17.34
CA PHE A 48 -10.13 -13.77 -16.66
C PHE A 48 -10.42 -12.68 -17.68
N ALA A 49 -11.64 -12.17 -17.62
CA ALA A 49 -11.92 -10.87 -18.20
C ALA A 49 -11.09 -9.85 -17.43
N SER A 50 -10.12 -9.22 -18.10
CA SER A 50 -9.40 -8.08 -17.56
C SER A 50 -10.16 -6.81 -17.90
N GLU A 51 -10.56 -6.05 -16.89
CA GLU A 51 -11.04 -4.68 -17.08
C GLU A 51 -9.89 -3.71 -16.78
N VAL A 52 -9.78 -2.64 -17.57
CA VAL A 52 -8.90 -1.53 -17.24
C VAL A 52 -9.56 -0.73 -16.12
N LEU A 53 -9.04 -0.87 -14.89
CA LEU A 53 -9.64 -0.26 -13.70
C LEU A 53 -9.32 1.24 -13.58
N LEU A 54 -8.10 1.65 -13.95
CA LEU A 54 -7.66 3.04 -13.92
C LEU A 54 -6.60 3.25 -15.01
N ARG A 55 -6.76 4.27 -15.86
CA ARG A 55 -5.73 4.66 -16.83
C ARG A 55 -4.93 5.84 -16.30
N ALA A 56 -3.70 5.97 -16.78
CA ALA A 56 -2.90 7.17 -16.53
C ALA A 56 -3.57 8.45 -17.04
N SER A 57 -4.35 8.36 -18.13
CA SER A 57 -5.14 9.47 -18.66
C SER A 57 -6.29 9.92 -17.75
N ASP A 58 -6.72 9.05 -16.83
CA ASP A 58 -7.84 9.32 -15.93
C ASP A 58 -7.37 10.01 -14.64
N LEU A 59 -6.05 10.16 -14.46
CA LEU A 59 -5.49 10.90 -13.34
C LEU A 59 -5.72 12.40 -13.49
N PRO A 60 -5.90 13.10 -12.37
CA PRO A 60 -5.96 14.55 -12.36
C PRO A 60 -4.63 15.11 -12.87
N THR A 61 -4.70 16.22 -13.58
CA THR A 61 -3.51 16.99 -13.99
C THR A 61 -3.15 18.07 -12.98
N HIS A 62 -4.05 18.35 -12.03
CA HIS A 62 -3.92 19.36 -10.99
C HIS A 62 -4.39 18.82 -9.64
N SER A 63 -3.82 19.36 -8.57
CA SER A 63 -4.22 19.00 -7.21
C SER A 63 -5.66 19.37 -6.91
N GLU A 64 -6.40 18.46 -6.28
CA GLU A 64 -7.76 18.72 -5.78
C GLU A 64 -7.74 19.80 -4.68
N ALA A 65 -6.77 19.73 -3.77
CA ALA A 65 -6.63 20.68 -2.66
C ALA A 65 -6.07 22.05 -3.10
N HIS A 66 -5.29 22.07 -4.18
CA HIS A 66 -4.65 23.28 -4.70
C HIS A 66 -4.79 23.35 -6.23
N PRO A 67 -5.92 23.83 -6.76
CA PRO A 67 -6.22 23.75 -8.20
C PRO A 67 -5.23 24.44 -9.13
N ASN A 68 -4.41 25.36 -8.62
CA ASN A 68 -3.35 26.04 -9.39
C ASN A 68 -2.04 25.25 -9.45
N VAL A 69 -1.96 24.09 -8.79
CA VAL A 69 -0.77 23.23 -8.77
C VAL A 69 -0.95 22.13 -9.79
N ALA A 70 -0.20 22.20 -10.88
CA ALA A 70 -0.12 21.15 -11.88
C ALA A 70 0.90 20.08 -11.46
N PHE A 71 0.61 18.82 -11.78
CA PHE A 71 1.55 17.71 -11.55
C PHE A 71 2.63 17.60 -12.63
N GLY A 72 2.33 18.07 -13.85
CA GLY A 72 3.20 17.92 -15.01
C GLY A 72 3.07 16.55 -15.68
N GLU A 73 4.16 16.03 -16.25
CA GLU A 73 4.21 14.64 -16.71
C GLU A 73 4.19 13.72 -15.50
N GLN A 74 3.32 12.70 -15.52
CA GLN A 74 3.05 11.85 -14.37
C GLN A 74 3.47 10.40 -14.65
N ARG A 75 4.16 9.79 -13.70
CA ARG A 75 4.54 8.37 -13.72
C ARG A 75 4.03 7.67 -12.46
N PHE A 76 3.32 6.56 -12.65
CA PHE A 76 2.90 5.71 -11.54
C PHE A 76 4.08 4.96 -10.96
N SER A 77 4.16 4.97 -9.64
CA SER A 77 5.12 4.24 -8.85
C SER A 77 4.41 3.56 -7.68
N TYR A 78 5.02 2.50 -7.15
CA TYR A 78 4.62 1.86 -5.89
C TYR A 78 3.12 1.57 -5.72
N ILE A 79 2.60 0.60 -6.47
CA ILE A 79 1.18 0.24 -6.43
C ILE A 79 0.93 -0.87 -5.41
N SER A 80 -0.13 -0.76 -4.61
CA SER A 80 -0.53 -1.77 -3.63
C SER A 80 -2.06 -1.86 -3.47
N VAL A 81 -2.60 -3.08 -3.47
CA VAL A 81 -4.04 -3.34 -3.30
C VAL A 81 -4.34 -3.58 -1.83
N SER A 82 -5.47 -3.04 -1.32
CA SER A 82 -5.90 -3.29 0.06
C SER A 82 -6.22 -4.78 0.29
N PRO A 83 -6.11 -5.29 1.52
CA PRO A 83 -6.35 -6.71 1.82
C PRO A 83 -7.73 -7.23 1.40
N ASP A 84 -8.75 -6.37 1.41
CA ASP A 84 -10.11 -6.69 1.00
C ASP A 84 -10.35 -6.53 -0.52
N GLY A 85 -9.36 -6.02 -1.26
CA GLY A 85 -9.45 -5.77 -2.70
C GLY A 85 -10.30 -4.57 -3.10
N SER A 86 -10.75 -3.74 -2.16
CA SER A 86 -11.63 -2.60 -2.43
C SER A 86 -10.87 -1.35 -2.90
N TYR A 87 -9.58 -1.23 -2.57
CA TYR A 87 -8.80 -0.03 -2.78
C TYR A 87 -7.45 -0.30 -3.43
N LEU A 88 -6.99 0.66 -4.22
CA LEU A 88 -5.64 0.73 -4.77
C LEU A 88 -4.92 1.95 -4.21
N ALA A 89 -3.81 1.75 -3.50
CA ALA A 89 -2.91 2.85 -3.11
C ALA A 89 -1.74 2.90 -4.09
N PHE A 90 -1.31 4.12 -4.41
CA PHE A 90 -0.19 4.33 -5.32
C PHE A 90 0.48 5.68 -5.09
N SER A 91 1.68 5.80 -5.63
CA SER A 91 2.44 7.04 -5.70
C SER A 91 2.51 7.50 -7.15
N VAL A 92 2.58 8.81 -7.35
CA VAL A 92 2.76 9.43 -8.66
C VAL A 92 3.94 10.38 -8.59
N ASP A 93 4.95 10.07 -9.38
CA ASP A 93 6.10 10.93 -9.61
C ASP A 93 5.69 11.93 -10.70
N GLY A 94 5.50 13.19 -10.33
CA GLY A 94 5.14 14.28 -11.23
C GLY A 94 6.36 15.15 -11.53
N SER A 95 6.50 15.61 -12.78
CA SER A 95 7.64 16.47 -13.15
C SER A 95 7.66 17.83 -12.44
N LEU A 96 6.54 18.25 -11.84
CA LEU A 96 6.41 19.50 -11.06
C LEU A 96 6.07 19.27 -9.59
N SER A 97 5.24 18.27 -9.29
CA SER A 97 4.87 17.91 -7.93
C SER A 97 4.44 16.46 -7.86
N ASP A 98 4.86 15.78 -6.81
CA ASP A 98 4.52 14.39 -6.54
C ASP A 98 3.28 14.32 -5.66
N TRP A 99 2.57 13.20 -5.76
CA TRP A 99 1.40 12.98 -4.94
C TRP A 99 1.12 11.50 -4.71
N SER A 100 0.36 11.21 -3.66
CA SER A 100 -0.10 9.86 -3.35
C SER A 100 -1.61 9.79 -3.49
N GLY A 101 -2.08 8.69 -4.06
CA GLY A 101 -3.49 8.45 -4.34
C GLY A 101 -3.99 7.17 -3.71
N VAL A 102 -5.29 7.17 -3.40
CA VAL A 102 -6.08 5.97 -3.17
C VAL A 102 -7.25 5.97 -4.14
N TYR A 103 -7.44 4.87 -4.85
CA TYR A 103 -8.56 4.68 -5.77
C TYR A 103 -9.53 3.63 -5.22
N ASP A 104 -10.80 4.02 -5.07
CA ASP A 104 -11.92 3.14 -4.72
C ASP A 104 -12.36 2.37 -5.96
N LEU A 105 -12.10 1.06 -5.97
CA LEU A 105 -12.34 0.20 -7.13
C LEU A 105 -13.83 -0.03 -7.39
N GLY A 106 -14.66 0.00 -6.34
CA GLY A 106 -16.10 -0.20 -6.45
C GLY A 106 -16.83 1.04 -6.94
N LYS A 107 -16.44 2.21 -6.44
CA LYS A 107 -17.05 3.51 -6.81
C LYS A 107 -16.40 4.16 -8.01
N LYS A 108 -15.22 3.68 -8.42
CA LYS A 108 -14.39 4.30 -9.45
C LYS A 108 -14.01 5.75 -9.10
N GLU A 109 -13.75 5.99 -7.81
CA GLU A 109 -13.42 7.31 -7.26
C GLU A 109 -11.95 7.40 -6.87
N LEU A 110 -11.29 8.49 -7.28
CA LEU A 110 -9.93 8.79 -6.86
C LEU A 110 -9.93 9.75 -5.66
N HIS A 111 -9.05 9.47 -4.70
CA HIS A 111 -8.79 10.33 -3.55
C HIS A 111 -7.31 10.69 -3.51
N GLN A 112 -7.01 11.99 -3.57
CA GLN A 112 -5.66 12.49 -3.35
C GLN A 112 -5.36 12.50 -1.84
N VAL A 113 -4.35 11.74 -1.42
CA VAL A 113 -3.97 11.57 -0.01
C VAL A 113 -2.94 12.61 0.41
N ALA A 114 -1.92 12.82 -0.43
CA ALA A 114 -0.81 13.71 -0.16
C ALA A 114 -0.42 14.48 -1.42
N LEU A 115 0.14 15.67 -1.22
CA LEU A 115 0.77 16.49 -2.24
C LEU A 115 2.12 16.92 -1.69
N SER A 116 3.15 16.69 -2.48
CA SER A 116 4.53 16.98 -2.09
C SER A 116 5.23 17.73 -3.22
N PHE A 117 5.81 18.88 -2.89
CA PHE A 117 6.57 19.71 -3.85
C PHE A 117 8.05 19.39 -3.86
N ASP A 118 8.53 18.82 -2.76
CA ASP A 118 9.92 18.53 -2.51
C ASP A 118 10.12 17.12 -1.95
N ALA A 119 9.12 16.24 -2.06
CA ALA A 119 9.22 14.86 -1.58
C ALA A 119 8.51 13.87 -2.49
N GLN A 120 9.08 12.68 -2.59
CA GLN A 120 8.54 11.54 -3.31
C GLN A 120 7.83 10.61 -2.35
N ALA A 121 6.62 10.18 -2.69
CA ALA A 121 5.99 9.07 -2.02
C ALA A 121 6.56 7.75 -2.55
N LEU A 122 6.99 6.89 -1.64
CA LEU A 122 7.58 5.60 -1.93
C LEU A 122 6.51 4.52 -1.80
N ALA A 123 6.74 3.48 -1.00
CA ALA A 123 5.89 2.31 -0.91
C ALA A 123 4.69 2.51 0.03
N PRO A 124 3.44 2.37 -0.45
CA PRO A 124 2.27 2.28 0.40
C PRO A 124 2.16 0.91 1.07
N VAL A 125 1.87 0.90 2.37
CA VAL A 125 1.66 -0.32 3.15
C VAL A 125 0.28 -0.27 3.82
N TRP A 126 -0.58 -1.19 3.42
CA TRP A 126 -1.94 -1.32 3.97
C TRP A 126 -1.93 -1.97 5.35
N ALA A 127 -2.80 -1.47 6.23
CA ALA A 127 -3.19 -2.17 7.44
C ALA A 127 -4.10 -3.35 7.10
N ALA A 128 -4.12 -4.36 7.96
CA ALA A 128 -4.97 -5.55 7.80
C ALA A 128 -6.47 -5.23 7.73
N ASP A 129 -6.88 -4.06 8.23
CA ASP A 129 -8.28 -3.61 8.21
C ASP A 129 -8.75 -3.06 6.85
N GLY A 130 -7.86 -2.93 5.86
CA GLY A 130 -8.16 -2.36 4.53
C GLY A 130 -8.57 -0.90 4.51
N ARG A 131 -8.56 -0.22 5.66
CA ARG A 131 -9.07 1.14 5.86
C ARG A 131 -7.97 2.15 6.15
N ARG A 132 -6.77 1.67 6.50
CA ARG A 132 -5.61 2.51 6.76
C ARG A 132 -4.44 2.11 5.88
N VAL A 133 -3.71 3.11 5.42
CA VAL A 133 -2.49 2.94 4.63
C VAL A 133 -1.43 3.90 5.16
N VAL A 134 -0.19 3.44 5.21
CA VAL A 134 0.96 4.30 5.50
C VAL A 134 1.78 4.46 4.23
N PHE A 135 2.13 5.70 3.92
CA PHE A 135 3.05 6.08 2.86
C PHE A 135 4.38 6.48 3.49
N GLU A 136 5.46 5.91 2.99
CA GLU A 136 6.81 6.45 3.23
C GLU A 136 7.06 7.58 2.23
N GLU A 137 7.58 8.71 2.69
CA GLU A 137 7.94 9.86 1.86
C GLU A 137 9.42 10.21 2.05
N GLU A 138 10.11 10.59 0.97
CA GLU A 138 11.50 11.04 0.99
C GLU A 138 11.61 12.45 0.39
N ASP A 139 12.11 13.41 1.16
CA ASP A 139 12.29 14.77 0.68
C ASP A 139 13.57 14.99 -0.15
N SER A 140 13.70 16.20 -0.72
CA SER A 140 14.80 16.61 -1.59
C SER A 140 16.19 16.53 -0.95
N VAL A 141 16.29 16.52 0.38
CA VAL A 141 17.55 16.35 1.10
C VAL A 141 17.78 14.90 1.57
N GLY A 142 16.85 14.00 1.24
CA GLY A 142 16.89 12.57 1.54
C GLY A 142 16.45 12.25 2.98
N ARG A 143 15.57 13.07 3.58
CA ARG A 143 14.93 12.72 4.85
C ARG A 143 13.70 11.89 4.58
N ARG A 144 13.60 10.76 5.29
CA ARG A 144 12.45 9.86 5.20
C ARG A 144 11.50 10.04 6.37
N TYR A 145 10.21 10.13 6.07
CA TYR A 145 9.14 10.27 7.05
C TYR A 145 7.91 9.46 6.61
N LEU A 146 6.95 9.31 7.52
CA LEU A 146 5.77 8.47 7.27
C LEU A 146 4.49 9.29 7.37
N GLN A 147 3.53 9.00 6.50
CA GLN A 147 2.18 9.56 6.53
C GLN A 147 1.16 8.44 6.59
N VAL A 148 0.28 8.48 7.59
CA VAL A 148 -0.83 7.54 7.70
C VAL A 148 -2.10 8.22 7.20
N TYR A 149 -2.86 7.51 6.37
CA TYR A 149 -4.17 7.93 5.90
C TYR A 149 -5.26 6.98 6.41
N ASP A 150 -6.32 7.53 7.00
CA ASP A 150 -7.54 6.81 7.38
C ASP A 150 -8.64 7.14 6.38
N LEU A 151 -9.03 6.15 5.56
CA LEU A 151 -10.00 6.34 4.49
C LEU A 151 -11.40 6.70 5.01
N ALA A 152 -11.82 6.17 6.16
CA ALA A 152 -13.17 6.41 6.65
C ALA A 152 -13.34 7.79 7.26
N LYS A 153 -12.27 8.31 7.90
CA LYS A 153 -12.26 9.67 8.41
C LYS A 153 -11.87 10.70 7.35
N ARG A 154 -11.22 10.26 6.27
CA ARG A 154 -10.55 11.12 5.26
C ARG A 154 -9.54 12.05 5.93
N GLU A 155 -8.84 11.52 6.92
CA GLU A 155 -7.85 12.24 7.70
C GLU A 155 -6.47 11.64 7.48
N ARG A 156 -5.45 12.49 7.62
CA ARG A 156 -4.05 12.09 7.59
C ARG A 156 -3.31 12.58 8.81
N CYS A 157 -2.34 11.80 9.25
CA CYS A 157 -1.37 12.21 10.25
C CYS A 157 0.04 11.87 9.79
N GLY A 158 1.03 12.62 10.29
CA GLY A 158 2.43 12.46 9.93
C GLY A 158 3.31 12.10 11.12
N LEU A 159 4.25 11.19 10.87
CA LEU A 159 5.43 10.97 11.69
C LEU A 159 6.59 11.62 10.96
N ASP A 160 6.87 12.89 11.29
CA ASP A 160 7.78 13.73 10.50
C ASP A 160 8.89 14.42 11.32
N TYR A 161 9.71 15.18 10.58
CA TYR A 161 10.86 15.93 11.07
C TYR A 161 10.50 17.31 11.68
N ARG A 162 9.23 17.74 11.66
CA ARG A 162 8.82 19.08 12.14
C ARG A 162 9.01 19.23 13.65
N SER A 163 9.06 18.11 14.38
CA SER A 163 9.58 18.11 15.74
C SER A 163 11.11 18.28 15.73
N ALA A 164 11.62 19.26 16.48
CA ALA A 164 13.05 19.51 16.61
C ALA A 164 13.87 18.28 17.08
N LYS A 165 13.21 17.32 17.75
CA LYS A 165 13.81 16.05 18.18
C LYS A 165 13.99 15.05 17.03
N ASN A 166 13.17 15.13 15.99
CA ASN A 166 13.11 14.17 14.90
C ASN A 166 13.82 14.62 13.62
N LYS A 167 14.28 15.88 13.54
CA LYS A 167 14.88 16.45 12.32
C LYS A 167 16.12 15.73 11.76
N TYR A 168 16.75 14.87 12.56
CA TYR A 168 17.93 14.09 12.16
C TYR A 168 17.60 12.61 12.01
N LEU A 169 16.34 12.22 12.01
CA LEU A 169 15.91 10.83 11.91
C LEU A 169 15.36 10.56 10.52
N ASN A 170 15.66 9.38 10.01
CA ASN A 170 14.94 8.75 8.92
C ASN A 170 13.99 7.72 9.51
N LEU A 171 12.72 7.79 9.12
CA LEU A 171 11.68 6.82 9.46
C LEU A 171 11.32 6.07 8.17
N HIS A 172 11.53 4.76 8.12
CA HIS A 172 11.35 4.00 6.89
C HIS A 172 11.01 2.54 7.16
N GLY A 173 10.62 1.84 6.09
CA GLY A 173 10.19 0.44 6.13
C GLY A 173 9.04 0.24 7.10
N PRO A 174 7.91 0.94 6.93
CA PRO A 174 6.79 0.82 7.86
C PRO A 174 6.07 -0.52 7.69
N TRP A 175 5.54 -1.05 8.79
CA TRP A 175 4.56 -2.13 8.74
C TRP A 175 3.54 -1.98 9.87
N TRP A 176 2.37 -2.58 9.67
CA TRP A 176 1.31 -2.58 10.66
C TRP A 176 1.43 -3.76 11.62
N SER A 177 1.04 -3.53 12.87
CA SER A 177 0.64 -4.61 13.77
C SER A 177 -0.49 -5.45 13.16
N GLU A 178 -0.62 -6.70 13.60
CA GLU A 178 -1.69 -7.61 13.15
C GLU A 178 -3.10 -7.02 13.35
N ALA A 179 -3.31 -6.34 14.48
CA ALA A 179 -4.57 -5.64 14.77
C ALA A 179 -4.76 -4.34 13.97
N GLY A 180 -3.72 -3.86 13.29
CA GLY A 180 -3.71 -2.61 12.54
C GLY A 180 -3.77 -1.34 13.39
N ASP A 181 -3.70 -1.42 14.71
CA ASP A 181 -3.80 -0.25 15.61
C ASP A 181 -2.47 0.50 15.75
N LYS A 182 -1.35 -0.20 15.55
CA LYS A 182 0.01 0.34 15.60
C LYS A 182 0.75 0.24 14.28
N VAL A 183 1.58 1.25 14.02
CA VAL A 183 2.59 1.28 12.95
C VAL A 183 3.97 1.13 13.58
N TYR A 184 4.73 0.17 13.07
CA TYR A 184 6.14 -0.04 13.37
C TYR A 184 6.99 0.42 12.20
N PHE A 185 8.20 0.88 12.49
CA PHE A 185 9.12 1.36 11.46
C PHE A 185 10.54 1.40 11.97
N GLN A 186 11.49 1.43 11.04
CA GLN A 186 12.90 1.57 11.36
C GLN A 186 13.25 3.04 11.55
N VAL A 187 14.14 3.30 12.51
CA VAL A 187 14.60 4.63 12.87
C VAL A 187 16.12 4.67 12.82
N GLU A 188 16.63 5.50 11.93
CA GLU A 188 18.06 5.69 11.74
C GLU A 188 18.44 7.17 11.79
N VAL A 189 19.70 7.46 12.13
CA VAL A 189 20.21 8.83 12.05
C VAL A 189 20.51 9.19 10.60
N ASN A 190 19.87 10.26 10.12
CA ASN A 190 20.16 10.85 8.82
C ASN A 190 21.50 11.61 8.85
N ASN A 191 22.59 10.86 8.71
CA ASN A 191 23.95 11.43 8.67
C ASN A 191 24.21 12.28 7.42
N LYS A 192 23.45 12.08 6.32
CA LYS A 192 23.52 12.92 5.12
C LYS A 192 23.07 14.35 5.44
N TYR A 193 21.89 14.50 6.05
CA TYR A 193 21.35 15.79 6.48
C TYR A 193 22.18 16.43 7.61
N ARG A 194 22.74 15.63 8.54
CA ARG A 194 23.67 16.16 9.54
C ARG A 194 24.90 16.81 8.91
N ARG A 195 25.50 16.16 7.91
CA ARG A 195 26.67 16.69 7.18
C ARG A 195 26.33 17.98 6.44
N SER A 196 25.16 18.08 5.81
CA SER A 196 24.74 19.32 5.14
C SER A 196 24.57 20.49 6.11
N MET A 197 24.39 20.22 7.41
CA MET A 197 24.34 21.21 8.49
C MET A 197 25.69 21.41 9.20
N GLY A 198 26.80 20.86 8.68
CA GLY A 198 28.12 20.98 9.29
C GLY A 198 28.32 20.13 10.56
N LEU A 199 27.42 19.21 10.86
CA LEU A 199 27.48 18.35 12.04
C LEU A 199 28.25 17.06 11.74
N LYS A 200 29.03 16.60 12.71
CA LYS A 200 29.68 15.28 12.63
C LYS A 200 28.65 14.15 12.56
N PRO A 201 28.92 13.08 11.80
CA PRO A 201 28.10 11.88 11.80
C PRO A 201 27.97 11.29 13.20
N LEU A 202 26.82 10.70 13.50
CA LEU A 202 26.61 9.90 14.70
C LEU A 202 26.46 8.43 14.29
N ALA A 203 27.25 7.57 14.94
CA ALA A 203 27.08 6.13 14.87
C ALA A 203 26.17 5.71 16.02
N VAL A 204 24.87 5.59 15.74
CA VAL A 204 23.87 5.12 16.69
C VAL A 204 23.22 3.88 16.07
N PRO A 205 23.07 2.77 16.82
CA PRO A 205 22.34 1.61 16.33
C PRO A 205 20.93 1.99 15.88
N ALA A 206 20.47 1.37 14.80
CA ALA A 206 19.10 1.51 14.35
C ALA A 206 18.12 1.10 15.47
N ARG A 207 16.96 1.75 15.48
CA ARG A 207 15.90 1.53 16.46
C ARG A 207 14.61 1.16 15.77
N ILE A 208 13.68 0.59 16.53
CA ILE A 208 12.31 0.39 16.08
C ILE A 208 11.45 1.49 16.71
N GLY A 209 10.77 2.25 15.87
CA GLY A 209 9.70 3.15 16.27
C GLY A 209 8.37 2.40 16.34
N GLU A 210 7.56 2.75 17.33
CA GLU A 210 6.15 2.38 17.43
C GLU A 210 5.35 3.69 17.55
N ALA A 211 4.26 3.80 16.80
CA ALA A 211 3.25 4.83 17.00
C ALA A 211 1.87 4.23 16.77
N ASN A 212 0.84 4.82 17.36
CA ASN A 212 -0.53 4.44 17.03
C ASN A 212 -0.94 4.96 15.63
N ALA A 213 -2.06 4.48 15.12
CA ALA A 213 -2.58 4.84 13.80
C ALA A 213 -2.94 6.34 13.62
N GLN A 214 -2.93 7.12 14.71
CA GLN A 214 -3.11 8.58 14.69
C GLN A 214 -1.77 9.32 14.79
N CYS A 215 -0.65 8.61 14.59
CA CYS A 215 0.71 9.13 14.68
C CYS A 215 1.02 9.73 16.05
N GLN A 216 0.35 9.26 17.09
CA GLN A 216 0.56 9.65 18.47
C GLN A 216 1.32 8.54 19.21
N GLU A 217 1.72 8.85 20.45
CA GLU A 217 2.37 7.88 21.35
C GLU A 217 3.65 7.28 20.75
N LEU A 218 4.45 8.11 20.08
CA LEU A 218 5.72 7.69 19.48
C LEU A 218 6.70 7.19 20.55
N VAL A 219 7.02 5.89 20.48
CA VAL A 219 8.02 5.22 21.33
C VAL A 219 9.16 4.71 20.47
N LEU A 220 10.41 4.89 20.93
CA LEU A 220 11.60 4.32 20.30
C LEU A 220 12.17 3.19 21.16
N ARG A 221 12.32 2.01 20.58
CA ARG A 221 12.89 0.81 21.25
C ARG A 221 14.17 0.36 20.56
N SER A 222 15.03 -0.32 21.32
CA SER A 222 16.10 -1.10 20.70
C SER A 222 15.49 -2.30 19.96
N VAL A 223 16.22 -2.83 18.98
CA VAL A 223 15.76 -3.99 18.21
C VAL A 223 15.59 -5.20 19.13
N GLU A 224 16.52 -5.42 20.06
CA GLU A 224 16.46 -6.55 20.99
C GLU A 224 15.22 -6.50 21.87
N LYS A 225 14.91 -5.31 22.43
CA LYS A 225 13.72 -5.11 23.26
C LYS A 225 12.45 -5.34 22.45
N PHE A 226 12.38 -4.82 21.22
CA PHE A 226 11.24 -5.03 20.34
C PHE A 226 11.02 -6.53 20.02
N MET A 227 12.09 -7.24 19.65
CA MET A 227 12.03 -8.66 19.29
C MET A 227 11.71 -9.57 20.49
N ALA A 228 12.01 -9.14 21.72
CA ALA A 228 11.60 -9.85 22.93
C ALA A 228 10.11 -9.66 23.26
N GLU A 229 9.52 -8.54 22.87
CA GLU A 229 8.12 -8.18 23.16
C GLU A 229 7.15 -8.64 22.06
N VAL A 230 7.59 -8.64 20.80
CA VAL A 230 6.76 -8.98 19.63
C VAL A 230 7.21 -10.31 19.04
N PRO A 231 6.36 -11.36 19.09
CA PRO A 231 6.68 -12.66 18.50
C PRO A 231 6.99 -12.53 17.01
N THR A 232 8.05 -13.21 16.55
CA THR A 232 8.49 -13.18 15.15
C THR A 232 7.38 -13.60 14.17
N GLY A 233 6.50 -14.52 14.58
CA GLY A 233 5.35 -14.96 13.77
C GLY A 233 4.33 -13.86 13.47
N ASN A 234 4.34 -12.77 14.24
CA ASN A 234 3.42 -11.65 14.10
C ASN A 234 4.04 -10.49 13.30
N ILE A 235 5.28 -10.66 12.82
CA ILE A 235 5.97 -9.68 12.00
C ILE A 235 5.88 -10.16 10.54
N PRO A 236 5.41 -9.31 9.60
CA PRO A 236 5.37 -9.65 8.18
C PRO A 236 6.74 -10.09 7.68
N ARG A 237 6.80 -11.05 6.74
CA ARG A 237 8.07 -11.59 6.23
C ARG A 237 8.94 -10.51 5.58
N GLU A 238 8.30 -9.57 4.90
CA GLU A 238 8.93 -8.44 4.24
C GLU A 238 9.57 -7.50 5.27
N ALA A 239 8.87 -7.26 6.39
CA ALA A 239 9.41 -6.50 7.50
C ALA A 239 10.57 -7.24 8.17
N LEU A 240 10.43 -8.55 8.45
CA LEU A 240 11.50 -9.38 9.02
C LEU A 240 12.79 -9.34 8.19
N ALA A 241 12.68 -9.37 6.86
CA ALA A 241 13.83 -9.34 5.97
C ALA A 241 14.58 -8.00 6.00
N THR A 242 13.89 -6.92 6.36
CA THR A 242 14.46 -5.57 6.39
C THR A 242 14.88 -5.12 7.78
N LEU A 243 14.41 -5.78 8.85
CA LEU A 243 14.73 -5.41 10.23
C LEU A 243 16.25 -5.23 10.43
N PRO A 244 16.68 -4.17 11.15
CA PRO A 244 18.09 -4.00 11.45
C PRO A 244 18.58 -5.20 12.23
N LYS A 245 19.66 -5.82 11.76
CA LYS A 245 20.30 -6.89 12.53
C LYS A 245 20.90 -6.26 13.78
N GLY A 246 20.64 -6.87 14.94
CA GLY A 246 21.29 -6.49 16.19
C GLY A 246 22.81 -6.52 16.04
N PRO A 247 23.57 -5.86 16.94
CA PRO A 247 25.02 -5.95 16.90
C PRO A 247 25.45 -7.42 16.99
N LEU A 248 26.28 -7.85 16.03
CA LEU A 248 27.01 -9.12 16.08
C LEU A 248 27.97 -9.14 17.27
#